data_AF-A0A238L9T0-F1
#
_entry.id   AF-A0A238L9T0-F1
#
_cell.length_a   1.000
_cell.length_b   1.000
_cell.length_c   1.000
_cell.angle_alpha   90.00
_cell.angle_beta   90.00
_cell.angle_gamma   90.00
#
_symmetry.space_group_name_H-M   'P 1'
#
loop_
_entity.id
_entity.type
_entity.pdbx_description
1 polymer ?
#
loop_
_entity_poly.entity_id
_entity_poly.type
_entity_poly.pdbx_seq_one_letter_code
_entity_poly.pdbx_strand_id
1 'polypeptide(L)'
;MSDIDTTTLVFFGDSLSDSGNLYDQTDGILPEFARNMIGGADGQISNGEVWSQQIGALFGSETVLNYAVAGAEAVGTQLLGDFLSESVPPALFLVEPNDAALAWDMNLGAQIDRFLADTAGQTGASYTAVVMIGGNDFANLDLTASAEEVLAAALPVATAVAENTISAVSELLLAAGSGVEQVVVVSMPEFSFYPAFSDADPADLAQFDALVAEMNAEIEAQVAALNDSLGGDTDVVLYIDFEQLSDALADDASSFGLVAPSNLTLSEDGAVLAEFDDDQVMFWDDLHPSEATHGIIAGFTAAAIDDSLVALSDAADELSLLGADASVVFAYGGGDTLLLGSGDDIAFGGSGGDEVIGYQGDDQLSGGSDADVLRGRMGGDVLDGGQDDDLLFGSVGNDVILDGAGSDLASGGQGDDTFIWIEETLIGGTGGATDYLFGRDGYDALYVVLSDESFAEYAEALAGEGQAEALSALGIEAYGMEEVIVLEGRVALDVLSDQNWYAEADLWGLV
;
A
#
# COMPACT_ATOMS: atom_id res chain seq x y z
N MET A 1 -7.70 12.53 16.74
CA MET A 1 -7.00 13.76 16.30
C MET A 1 -6.19 14.36 17.44
N SER A 2 -5.04 13.76 17.72
CA SER A 2 -3.84 14.50 18.17
C SER A 2 -3.57 15.62 17.16
N ASP A 3 -3.25 16.83 17.64
CA ASP A 3 -2.76 17.91 16.77
C ASP A 3 -1.41 17.45 16.18
N ILE A 4 -1.42 16.85 14.98
CA ILE A 4 -0.21 16.79 14.17
C ILE A 4 0.06 18.23 13.76
N ASP A 5 0.93 18.89 14.54
CA ASP A 5 1.47 20.21 14.22
C ASP A 5 2.00 20.14 12.78
N THR A 6 1.86 21.21 12.01
CA THR A 6 2.00 21.26 10.55
C THR A 6 3.43 20.93 10.06
N THR A 7 3.82 19.66 10.13
CA THR A 7 5.15 19.17 9.81
C THR A 7 5.20 18.75 8.36
N THR A 8 6.18 19.27 7.62
CA THR A 8 6.37 18.89 6.21
C THR A 8 7.11 17.55 6.15
N LEU A 9 6.54 16.55 5.46
CA LEU A 9 7.25 15.29 5.21
C LEU A 9 8.40 15.53 4.20
N VAL A 10 9.56 14.92 4.45
CA VAL A 10 10.70 14.93 3.53
C VAL A 10 11.25 13.53 3.31
N PHE A 11 11.21 13.05 2.06
CA PHE A 11 11.58 11.69 1.69
C PHE A 11 13.03 11.57 1.21
N PHE A 12 13.71 10.52 1.64
CA PHE A 12 15.01 10.07 1.19
C PHE A 12 14.95 8.57 0.94
N GLY A 13 15.58 8.10 -0.14
CA GLY A 13 15.45 6.70 -0.52
C GLY A 13 15.78 6.41 -1.97
N ASP A 14 15.23 5.30 -2.46
CA ASP A 14 15.42 4.78 -3.80
C ASP A 14 14.14 4.84 -4.65
N SER A 15 13.95 3.88 -5.57
CA SER A 15 12.85 3.84 -6.53
C SER A 15 11.49 3.68 -5.88
N LEU A 16 11.40 3.03 -4.71
CA LEU A 16 10.12 2.88 -4.01
C LEU A 16 9.57 4.23 -3.55
N SER A 17 10.44 5.21 -3.30
CA SER A 17 10.06 6.54 -2.82
C SER A 17 10.23 7.65 -3.87
N ASP A 18 10.92 7.41 -4.98
CA ASP A 18 11.19 8.42 -6.00
C ASP A 18 9.90 8.83 -6.74
N SER A 19 9.59 10.13 -6.72
CA SER A 19 8.42 10.73 -7.38
C SER A 19 8.75 11.40 -8.71
N GLY A 20 9.94 11.14 -9.28
CA GLY A 20 10.37 11.69 -10.57
C GLY A 20 11.75 12.35 -10.58
N ASN A 21 12.51 12.29 -9.49
CA ASN A 21 13.81 12.91 -9.35
C ASN A 21 14.85 12.34 -10.31
N LEU A 22 14.95 11.00 -10.47
CA LEU A 22 15.83 10.42 -11.49
C LEU A 22 15.40 10.86 -12.90
N TYR A 23 14.09 10.83 -13.15
CA TYR A 23 13.53 11.22 -14.43
C TYR A 23 13.92 12.65 -14.78
N ASP A 24 13.69 13.60 -13.88
CA ASP A 24 14.02 15.02 -14.06
C ASP A 24 15.52 15.25 -14.19
N GLN A 25 16.32 14.59 -13.37
CA GLN A 25 17.76 14.75 -13.40
C GLN A 25 18.40 14.25 -14.71
N THR A 26 17.71 13.35 -15.42
CA THR A 26 18.15 12.84 -16.73
C THR A 26 17.68 13.69 -17.91
N ASP A 27 16.94 14.79 -17.67
CA ASP A 27 16.59 15.74 -18.72
C ASP A 27 17.84 16.38 -19.35
N GLY A 28 17.87 16.40 -20.68
CA GLY A 28 19.04 16.84 -21.45
C GLY A 28 20.25 15.89 -21.42
N ILE A 29 20.24 14.82 -20.60
CA ILE A 29 21.24 13.74 -20.60
C ILE A 29 20.80 12.61 -21.53
N LEU A 30 19.52 12.23 -21.46
CA LEU A 30 18.92 11.15 -22.23
C LEU A 30 17.72 11.65 -23.07
N PRO A 31 17.41 11.00 -24.20
CA PRO A 31 16.14 11.21 -24.89
C PRO A 31 14.97 10.69 -24.04
N GLU A 32 13.80 11.31 -24.18
CA GLU A 32 12.57 11.02 -23.43
C GLU A 32 12.25 9.51 -23.33
N PHE A 33 12.27 8.78 -24.46
CA PHE A 33 11.98 7.34 -24.43
C PHE A 33 12.95 6.53 -23.55
N ALA A 34 14.20 6.97 -23.41
CA ALA A 34 15.18 6.30 -22.55
C ALA A 34 15.00 6.70 -21.08
N ARG A 35 14.52 7.92 -20.83
CA ARG A 35 14.12 8.36 -19.48
C ARG A 35 12.91 7.55 -19.00
N ASN A 36 11.90 7.38 -19.85
CA ASN A 36 10.72 6.55 -19.52
C ASN A 36 11.08 5.08 -19.27
N MET A 37 12.19 4.59 -19.83
CA MET A 37 12.66 3.22 -19.63
C MET A 37 13.27 3.00 -18.23
N ILE A 38 13.86 4.04 -17.63
CA ILE A 38 14.59 3.92 -16.34
C ILE A 38 13.88 4.58 -15.17
N GLY A 39 13.00 5.54 -15.43
CA GLY A 39 12.23 6.27 -14.42
C GLY A 39 10.73 6.06 -14.55
N GLY A 40 10.29 5.03 -15.30
CA GLY A 40 8.89 4.74 -15.56
C GLY A 40 8.11 5.86 -16.28
N ALA A 41 6.79 5.72 -16.34
CA ALA A 41 5.92 6.68 -17.03
C ALA A 41 5.78 7.97 -16.20
N ASP A 42 5.97 9.12 -16.84
CA ASP A 42 5.92 10.45 -16.19
C ASP A 42 6.85 10.62 -14.97
N GLY A 43 7.85 9.73 -14.80
CA GLY A 43 8.85 9.78 -13.75
C GLY A 43 8.59 8.89 -12.54
N GLN A 44 7.45 8.20 -12.52
CA GLN A 44 7.10 7.24 -11.47
C GLN A 44 7.45 5.82 -11.93
N ILE A 45 8.15 5.06 -11.09
CA ILE A 45 8.47 3.64 -11.34
C ILE A 45 7.30 2.78 -10.81
N SER A 46 6.12 3.03 -11.36
CA SER A 46 4.86 2.35 -11.08
C SER A 46 3.87 2.66 -12.22
N ASN A 47 2.60 2.21 -12.12
CA ASN A 47 1.52 2.65 -13.03
C ASN A 47 0.90 4.00 -12.66
N GLY A 48 1.26 4.59 -11.51
CA GLY A 48 0.82 5.93 -11.09
C GLY A 48 1.59 6.48 -9.88
N GLU A 49 0.92 7.20 -8.99
CA GLU A 49 1.57 7.88 -7.87
C GLU A 49 2.21 6.90 -6.88
N VAL A 50 3.45 7.17 -6.48
CA VAL A 50 4.14 6.40 -5.43
C VAL A 50 3.69 6.84 -4.04
N TRP A 51 3.90 5.98 -3.03
CA TRP A 51 3.44 6.22 -1.66
C TRP A 51 3.90 7.57 -1.06
N SER A 52 5.10 8.05 -1.43
CA SER A 52 5.63 9.33 -0.97
C SER A 52 4.83 10.53 -1.47
N GLN A 53 4.06 10.38 -2.56
CA GLN A 53 3.09 11.36 -3.05
C GLN A 53 1.75 11.21 -2.31
N GLN A 54 1.25 9.98 -2.23
CA GLN A 54 -0.07 9.68 -1.68
C GLN A 54 -0.19 10.00 -0.18
N ILE A 55 0.85 9.71 0.61
CA ILE A 55 0.87 9.93 2.07
C ILE A 55 0.71 11.40 2.47
N GLY A 56 1.07 12.35 1.60
CA GLY A 56 0.92 13.78 1.88
C GLY A 56 -0.53 14.18 2.16
N ALA A 57 -1.48 13.58 1.44
CA ALA A 57 -2.90 13.82 1.61
C ALA A 57 -3.41 13.40 3.00
N LEU A 58 -2.88 12.30 3.54
CA LEU A 58 -3.28 11.74 4.84
C LEU A 58 -2.89 12.63 6.02
N PHE A 59 -1.77 13.35 5.90
CA PHE A 59 -1.34 14.34 6.90
C PHE A 59 -1.92 15.74 6.65
N GLY A 60 -2.82 15.89 5.68
CA GLY A 60 -3.40 17.19 5.31
C GLY A 60 -2.38 18.21 4.78
N SER A 61 -1.23 17.72 4.29
CA SER A 61 -0.16 18.56 3.73
C SER A 61 -0.21 18.54 2.20
N GLU A 62 -0.44 19.70 1.58
CA GLU A 62 -0.30 19.86 0.12
C GLU A 62 1.17 19.83 -0.35
N THR A 63 2.14 19.79 0.58
CA THR A 63 3.56 19.82 0.24
C THR A 63 4.34 18.72 0.95
N VAL A 64 4.80 17.76 0.16
CA VAL A 64 5.85 16.81 0.50
C VAL A 64 7.14 17.25 -0.21
N LEU A 65 8.27 17.18 0.48
CA LEU A 65 9.58 17.30 -0.14
C LEU A 65 10.11 15.90 -0.47
N ASN A 66 10.70 15.71 -1.63
CA ASN A 66 11.20 14.41 -2.02
C ASN A 66 12.62 14.53 -2.60
N TYR A 67 13.58 13.90 -1.96
CA TYR A 67 14.97 13.80 -2.39
C TYR A 67 15.37 12.35 -2.72
N ALA A 68 14.44 11.39 -2.63
CA ALA A 68 14.67 10.00 -3.02
C ALA A 68 14.98 9.93 -4.51
N VAL A 69 15.83 8.98 -4.91
CA VAL A 69 16.28 8.84 -6.30
C VAL A 69 16.33 7.37 -6.66
N ALA A 70 15.62 6.98 -7.70
CA ALA A 70 15.66 5.61 -8.20
C ALA A 70 17.10 5.16 -8.51
N GLY A 71 17.45 3.96 -8.02
CA GLY A 71 18.81 3.41 -8.11
C GLY A 71 19.80 3.94 -7.07
N ALA A 72 19.35 4.75 -6.10
CA ALA A 72 20.19 5.15 -4.98
C ALA A 72 20.50 3.97 -4.06
N GLU A 73 21.72 3.97 -3.53
CA GLU A 73 22.20 3.05 -2.51
C GLU A 73 22.37 3.80 -1.18
N ALA A 74 22.32 3.06 -0.07
CA ALA A 74 22.61 3.59 1.26
C ALA A 74 24.12 3.87 1.42
N VAL A 75 24.96 3.06 0.78
CA VAL A 75 26.41 3.06 1.00
C VAL A 75 27.15 3.78 -0.12
N GLY A 76 28.15 4.59 0.24
CA GLY A 76 29.14 5.09 -0.73
C GLY A 76 28.62 6.21 -1.64
N THR A 77 28.98 6.13 -2.92
CA THR A 77 28.71 7.15 -3.94
C THR A 77 28.30 6.43 -5.22
N GLN A 78 27.14 6.77 -5.77
CA GLN A 78 26.68 6.29 -7.06
C GLN A 78 26.53 7.49 -7.99
N LEU A 79 27.46 7.62 -8.92
CA LEU A 79 27.38 8.69 -9.92
C LEU A 79 26.33 8.35 -10.96
N LEU A 80 25.51 9.32 -11.33
CA LEU A 80 24.49 9.18 -12.36
C LEU A 80 25.05 8.60 -13.65
N GLY A 81 26.23 9.02 -14.08
CA GLY A 81 26.85 8.50 -15.29
C GLY A 81 27.21 7.01 -15.21
N ASP A 82 27.58 6.52 -14.03
CA ASP A 82 27.94 5.12 -13.82
C ASP A 82 26.66 4.28 -13.82
N PHE A 83 25.63 4.68 -13.06
CA PHE A 83 24.30 4.08 -13.08
C PHE A 83 23.73 3.99 -14.50
N LEU A 84 23.64 5.13 -15.21
CA LEU A 84 23.10 5.17 -16.56
C LEU A 84 23.87 4.30 -17.56
N SER A 85 25.17 4.11 -17.35
CA SER A 85 25.99 3.27 -18.24
C SER A 85 25.68 1.78 -18.08
N GLU A 86 25.07 1.39 -16.95
CA GLU A 86 24.60 0.04 -16.66
C GLU A 86 23.15 -0.14 -17.11
N SER A 87 22.31 0.89 -16.96
CA SER A 87 20.87 0.82 -17.30
C SER A 87 20.56 1.03 -18.78
N VAL A 88 21.32 1.90 -19.49
CA VAL A 88 21.05 2.22 -20.90
C VAL A 88 22.30 2.21 -21.78
N PRO A 89 22.18 1.88 -23.08
CA PRO A 89 23.33 1.90 -23.98
C PRO A 89 23.98 3.30 -24.06
N PRO A 90 25.32 3.42 -23.96
CA PRO A 90 26.01 4.71 -24.04
C PRO A 90 25.74 5.52 -25.32
N ALA A 91 25.27 4.86 -26.38
CA ALA A 91 24.88 5.50 -27.63
C ALA A 91 23.64 6.41 -27.51
N LEU A 92 22.89 6.32 -26.41
CA LEU A 92 21.71 7.13 -26.13
C LEU A 92 22.04 8.44 -25.40
N PHE A 93 23.26 8.61 -24.90
CA PHE A 93 23.66 9.80 -24.17
C PHE A 93 23.70 11.01 -25.11
N LEU A 94 23.01 12.09 -24.72
CA LEU A 94 22.98 13.39 -25.42
C LEU A 94 24.16 14.29 -25.01
N VAL A 95 24.89 13.91 -23.98
CA VAL A 95 26.06 14.60 -23.43
C VAL A 95 27.34 13.81 -23.65
N GLU A 96 28.48 14.48 -23.55
CA GLU A 96 29.79 13.82 -23.64
C GLU A 96 30.11 13.04 -22.36
N PRO A 97 30.92 11.97 -22.40
CA PRO A 97 31.22 11.13 -21.23
C PRO A 97 31.86 11.82 -20.02
N ASN A 98 32.32 13.06 -20.18
CA ASN A 98 32.94 13.87 -19.12
C ASN A 98 32.09 15.10 -18.75
N ASP A 99 30.83 15.13 -19.14
CA ASP A 99 29.90 16.17 -18.74
C ASP A 99 29.72 16.17 -17.22
N ALA A 100 29.60 17.36 -16.63
CA ALA A 100 29.46 17.50 -15.18
C ALA A 100 28.11 16.96 -14.67
N ALA A 101 27.09 16.91 -15.52
CA ALA A 101 25.78 16.36 -15.17
C ALA A 101 25.85 14.85 -14.81
N LEU A 102 26.82 14.12 -15.38
CA LEU A 102 27.04 12.70 -15.09
C LEU A 102 27.74 12.46 -13.74
N ALA A 103 28.30 13.49 -13.11
CA ALA A 103 28.97 13.39 -11.82
C ALA A 103 28.03 13.73 -10.64
N TRP A 104 26.72 13.75 -10.88
CA TRP A 104 25.72 13.93 -9.84
C TRP A 104 25.60 12.64 -9.02
N ASP A 105 25.76 12.75 -7.70
CA ASP A 105 25.70 11.61 -6.78
C ASP A 105 24.25 11.35 -6.34
N MET A 106 23.79 10.13 -6.55
CA MET A 106 22.41 9.69 -6.34
C MET A 106 22.16 9.21 -4.90
N ASN A 107 23.22 8.76 -4.21
CA ASN A 107 23.10 8.00 -2.96
C ASN A 107 22.59 8.82 -1.79
N LEU A 108 22.12 8.12 -0.77
CA LEU A 108 21.47 8.68 0.43
C LEU A 108 22.23 9.88 1.02
N GLY A 109 23.55 9.75 1.21
CA GLY A 109 24.37 10.84 1.74
C GLY A 109 24.30 12.11 0.89
N ALA A 110 24.30 11.98 -0.44
CA ALA A 110 24.20 13.12 -1.35
C ALA A 110 22.78 13.71 -1.41
N GLN A 111 21.74 12.89 -1.20
CA GLN A 111 20.37 13.36 -1.04
C GLN A 111 20.24 14.26 0.19
N ILE A 112 20.80 13.84 1.31
CA ILE A 112 20.83 14.61 2.58
C ILE A 112 21.65 15.90 2.41
N ASP A 113 22.82 15.84 1.77
CA ASP A 113 23.63 17.03 1.47
C ASP A 113 22.83 18.08 0.69
N ARG A 114 22.04 17.65 -0.31
CA ARG A 114 21.17 18.55 -1.09
C ARG A 114 20.09 19.16 -0.22
N PHE A 115 19.37 18.36 0.56
CA PHE A 115 18.35 18.85 1.49
C PHE A 115 18.90 19.88 2.49
N LEU A 116 20.04 19.58 3.11
CA LEU A 116 20.67 20.49 4.07
C LEU A 116 21.16 21.78 3.40
N ALA A 117 21.58 21.72 2.13
CA ALA A 117 21.94 22.90 1.36
C ALA A 117 20.71 23.77 1.03
N ASP A 118 19.59 23.16 0.65
CA ASP A 118 18.36 23.85 0.28
C ASP A 118 17.63 24.47 1.48
N THR A 119 17.74 23.82 2.65
CA THR A 119 17.17 24.30 3.92
C THR A 119 18.11 25.23 4.69
N ALA A 120 19.35 25.40 4.25
CA ALA A 120 20.36 26.20 4.94
C ALA A 120 19.89 27.64 5.21
N GLY A 121 19.71 27.96 6.50
CA GLY A 121 19.34 29.31 6.94
C GLY A 121 17.84 29.62 6.86
N GLN A 122 17.00 28.64 6.52
CA GLN A 122 15.57 28.72 6.76
C GLN A 122 15.31 28.71 8.28
N THR A 123 14.25 29.37 8.74
CA THR A 123 13.94 29.48 10.17
C THR A 123 12.46 29.18 10.41
N GLY A 124 12.17 28.29 11.35
CA GLY A 124 10.80 27.94 11.74
C GLY A 124 10.10 26.93 10.82
N ALA A 125 10.86 26.23 9.96
CA ALA A 125 10.38 25.02 9.31
C ALA A 125 10.54 23.85 10.28
N SER A 126 9.54 22.96 10.29
CA SER A 126 9.57 21.67 10.99
C SER A 126 9.35 20.57 9.96
N TYR A 127 10.21 19.54 10.00
CA TYR A 127 10.20 18.42 9.08
C TYR A 127 10.19 17.08 9.84
N THR A 128 9.45 16.13 9.28
CA THR A 128 9.57 14.69 9.57
C THR A 128 10.26 14.08 8.37
N ALA A 129 11.49 13.62 8.56
CA ALA A 129 12.24 12.95 7.50
C ALA A 129 11.87 11.48 7.44
N VAL A 130 11.62 10.95 6.25
CA VAL A 130 11.30 9.54 6.02
C VAL A 130 12.41 8.92 5.19
N VAL A 131 12.98 7.81 5.66
CA VAL A 131 14.10 7.11 5.03
C VAL A 131 13.70 5.66 4.75
N MET A 132 13.71 5.27 3.47
CA MET A 132 13.54 3.88 3.02
C MET A 132 14.59 3.60 1.94
N ILE A 133 15.54 2.73 2.24
CA ILE A 133 16.75 2.53 1.40
C ILE A 133 17.41 1.19 1.71
N GLY A 134 18.09 0.61 0.72
CA GLY A 134 19.02 -0.49 0.93
C GLY A 134 18.95 -1.59 -0.12
N GLY A 135 17.84 -1.70 -0.85
CA GLY A 135 17.64 -2.76 -1.84
C GLY A 135 18.71 -2.77 -2.94
N ASN A 136 19.05 -1.59 -3.46
CA ASN A 136 20.05 -1.45 -4.52
C ASN A 136 21.46 -1.85 -4.09
N ASP A 137 21.81 -1.74 -2.79
CA ASP A 137 23.13 -2.14 -2.29
C ASP A 137 23.40 -3.66 -2.50
N PHE A 138 22.34 -4.46 -2.65
CA PHE A 138 22.41 -5.89 -2.95
C PHE A 138 22.42 -6.22 -4.45
N ALA A 139 22.24 -5.25 -5.35
CA ALA A 139 22.09 -5.49 -6.80
C ALA A 139 23.31 -6.18 -7.44
N ASN A 140 24.48 -6.04 -6.83
CA ASN A 140 25.74 -6.63 -7.31
C ASN A 140 25.99 -8.07 -6.81
N LEU A 141 25.08 -8.65 -6.04
CA LEU A 141 25.20 -10.04 -5.60
C LEU A 141 25.05 -11.00 -6.79
N ASP A 142 25.94 -12.00 -6.85
CA ASP A 142 25.83 -13.09 -7.82
C ASP A 142 24.82 -14.13 -7.31
N LEU A 143 23.53 -13.88 -7.55
CA LEU A 143 22.44 -14.78 -7.17
C LEU A 143 22.48 -16.14 -7.89
N THR A 144 23.40 -16.34 -8.84
CA THR A 144 23.63 -17.66 -9.48
C THR A 144 24.64 -18.53 -8.74
N ALA A 145 25.35 -17.97 -7.75
CA ALA A 145 26.25 -18.70 -6.87
C ALA A 145 25.47 -19.59 -5.88
N SER A 146 26.17 -20.38 -5.07
CA SER A 146 25.50 -21.12 -4.00
C SER A 146 25.01 -20.16 -2.90
N ALA A 147 23.91 -20.48 -2.21
CA ALA A 147 23.39 -19.66 -1.11
C ALA A 147 24.46 -19.33 -0.05
N GLU A 148 25.35 -20.28 0.29
CA GLU A 148 26.47 -20.03 1.20
C GLU A 148 27.43 -18.93 0.69
N GLU A 149 27.70 -18.89 -0.61
CA GLU A 149 28.55 -17.87 -1.24
C GLU A 149 27.83 -16.51 -1.30
N VAL A 150 26.54 -16.51 -1.63
CA VAL A 150 25.72 -15.28 -1.67
C VAL A 150 25.63 -14.66 -0.27
N LEU A 151 25.26 -15.44 0.76
CA LEU A 151 25.18 -14.96 2.14
C LEU A 151 26.52 -14.41 2.64
N ALA A 152 27.63 -15.07 2.32
CA ALA A 152 28.95 -14.61 2.72
C ALA A 152 29.33 -13.26 2.07
N ALA A 153 28.85 -12.99 0.85
CA ALA A 153 29.04 -11.72 0.16
C ALA A 153 28.05 -10.64 0.65
N ALA A 154 26.83 -11.04 1.02
CA ALA A 154 25.74 -10.16 1.37
C ALA A 154 25.83 -9.65 2.83
N LEU A 155 26.32 -10.46 3.77
CA LEU A 155 26.50 -10.04 5.18
C LEU A 155 27.28 -8.72 5.37
N PRO A 156 28.46 -8.50 4.76
CA PRO A 156 29.15 -7.22 4.90
C PRO A 156 28.40 -6.06 4.22
N VAL A 157 27.58 -6.32 3.19
CA VAL A 157 26.71 -5.31 2.57
C VAL A 157 25.62 -4.91 3.55
N ALA A 158 24.88 -5.87 4.10
CA ALA A 158 23.84 -5.65 5.11
C ALA A 158 24.36 -4.83 6.31
N THR A 159 25.54 -5.19 6.83
CA THR A 159 26.18 -4.43 7.92
C THR A 159 26.46 -2.98 7.51
N ALA A 160 26.97 -2.76 6.29
CA ALA A 160 27.28 -1.43 5.80
C ALA A 160 26.01 -0.60 5.57
N VAL A 161 24.95 -1.18 5.04
CA VAL A 161 23.64 -0.53 4.88
C VAL A 161 23.15 -0.05 6.23
N ALA A 162 23.07 -0.94 7.24
CA ALA A 162 22.63 -0.57 8.58
C ALA A 162 23.47 0.58 9.18
N GLU A 163 24.79 0.51 9.11
CA GLU A 163 25.69 1.56 9.61
C GLU A 163 25.48 2.91 8.90
N ASN A 164 25.30 2.92 7.57
CA ASN A 164 25.16 4.15 6.80
C ASN A 164 23.76 4.77 6.97
N THR A 165 22.71 3.96 7.03
CA THR A 165 21.34 4.44 7.31
C THR A 165 21.29 5.14 8.67
N ILE A 166 21.88 4.57 9.72
CA ILE A 166 21.90 5.19 11.05
C ILE A 166 22.80 6.44 11.08
N SER A 167 23.88 6.46 10.29
CA SER A 167 24.71 7.66 10.13
C SER A 167 23.93 8.81 9.50
N ALA A 168 23.15 8.52 8.45
CA ALA A 168 22.26 9.45 7.77
C ALA A 168 21.16 10.00 8.70
N VAL A 169 20.49 9.13 9.45
CA VAL A 169 19.48 9.53 10.47
C VAL A 169 20.10 10.49 11.49
N SER A 170 21.29 10.17 11.99
CA SER A 170 22.01 11.02 12.94
C SER A 170 22.36 12.39 12.34
N GLU A 171 22.74 12.44 11.06
CA GLU A 171 23.06 13.69 10.37
C GLU A 171 21.83 14.59 10.21
N LEU A 172 20.69 14.04 9.77
CA LEU A 172 19.43 14.78 9.62
C LEU A 172 18.99 15.47 10.91
N LEU A 173 19.07 14.76 12.04
CA LEU A 173 18.70 15.28 13.36
C LEU A 173 19.70 16.31 13.91
N LEU A 174 21.00 16.07 13.73
CA LEU A 174 22.04 16.84 14.41
C LEU A 174 22.57 18.00 13.57
N ALA A 175 22.28 18.04 12.27
CA ALA A 175 22.69 19.13 11.40
C ALA A 175 22.04 20.45 11.83
N ALA A 176 22.89 21.44 12.10
CA ALA A 176 22.43 22.72 12.62
C ALA A 176 21.54 23.45 11.60
N GLY A 177 20.26 23.62 11.94
CA GLY A 177 19.29 24.29 11.08
C GLY A 177 18.68 23.40 10.01
N SER A 178 18.77 22.07 10.13
CA SER A 178 18.01 21.13 9.30
C SER A 178 16.49 21.33 9.43
N GLY A 179 16.03 21.71 10.63
CA GLY A 179 14.60 21.81 10.94
C GLY A 179 13.91 20.46 11.07
N VAL A 180 14.66 19.35 11.03
CA VAL A 180 14.13 18.00 11.22
C VAL A 180 13.90 17.78 12.72
N GLU A 181 12.65 17.49 13.08
CA GLU A 181 12.23 17.23 14.46
C GLU A 181 12.03 15.73 14.73
N GLN A 182 11.70 14.97 13.69
CA GLN A 182 11.51 13.52 13.72
C GLN A 182 12.14 12.87 12.48
N VAL A 183 12.66 11.64 12.64
CA VAL A 183 13.07 10.78 11.53
C VAL A 183 12.33 9.46 11.61
N VAL A 184 11.73 9.04 10.51
CA VAL A 184 11.06 7.75 10.32
C VAL A 184 11.99 6.89 9.46
N VAL A 185 12.37 5.74 9.97
CA VAL A 185 13.16 4.73 9.26
C VAL A 185 12.23 3.57 8.95
N VAL A 186 11.95 3.36 7.67
CA VAL A 186 11.13 2.22 7.21
C VAL A 186 12.08 1.08 6.88
N SER A 187 11.81 -0.11 7.41
CA SER A 187 12.58 -1.31 7.13
C SER A 187 12.46 -1.72 5.66
N MET A 188 13.45 -2.47 5.18
CA MET A 188 13.41 -2.97 3.79
C MET A 188 12.50 -4.21 3.74
N PRO A 189 11.62 -4.34 2.73
CA PRO A 189 10.89 -5.58 2.51
C PRO A 189 11.84 -6.75 2.24
N GLU A 190 11.46 -7.95 2.68
CA GLU A 190 12.20 -9.19 2.40
C GLU A 190 12.19 -9.55 0.90
N PHE A 191 13.06 -10.47 0.47
CA PHE A 191 13.15 -10.83 -0.95
C PHE A 191 11.91 -11.59 -1.42
N SER A 192 11.31 -12.40 -0.54
CA SER A 192 10.08 -13.15 -0.81
C SER A 192 8.88 -12.27 -1.16
N PHE A 193 8.91 -10.98 -0.78
CA PHE A 193 7.87 -10.02 -1.14
C PHE A 193 7.84 -9.73 -2.65
N TYR A 194 8.99 -9.75 -3.34
CA TYR A 194 9.06 -9.30 -4.73
C TYR A 194 8.88 -10.44 -5.75
N PRO A 195 8.11 -10.22 -6.84
CA PRO A 195 7.93 -11.20 -7.92
C PRO A 195 9.25 -11.68 -8.54
N ALA A 196 10.28 -10.82 -8.59
CA ALA A 196 11.61 -11.16 -9.09
C ALA A 196 12.21 -12.44 -8.47
N PHE A 197 11.78 -12.81 -7.25
CA PHE A 197 12.28 -13.97 -6.52
C PHE A 197 11.26 -15.11 -6.42
N SER A 198 10.09 -15.03 -7.08
CA SER A 198 9.04 -16.04 -7.00
C SER A 198 9.46 -17.42 -7.50
N ASP A 199 10.44 -17.46 -8.42
CA ASP A 199 11.00 -18.68 -9.00
C ASP A 199 12.22 -19.24 -8.22
N ALA A 200 12.66 -18.58 -7.15
CA ALA A 200 13.81 -19.00 -6.35
C ALA A 200 13.54 -20.33 -5.61
N ASP A 201 14.61 -21.07 -5.25
CA ASP A 201 14.46 -22.25 -4.39
C ASP A 201 14.00 -21.78 -2.99
N PRO A 202 12.91 -22.36 -2.42
CA PRO A 202 12.38 -21.88 -1.14
C PRO A 202 13.37 -21.91 0.02
N ALA A 203 14.35 -22.83 0.01
CA ALA A 203 15.36 -22.88 1.05
C ALA A 203 16.42 -21.79 0.89
N ASP A 204 16.70 -21.37 -0.34
CA ASP A 204 17.62 -20.27 -0.63
C ASP A 204 16.93 -18.92 -0.38
N LEU A 205 15.65 -18.77 -0.77
CA LEU A 205 14.84 -17.58 -0.50
C LEU A 205 14.73 -17.30 1.01
N ALA A 206 14.36 -18.30 1.80
CA ALA A 206 14.30 -18.18 3.27
C ALA A 206 15.65 -17.82 3.91
N GLN A 207 16.78 -18.10 3.26
CA GLN A 207 18.09 -17.67 3.73
C GLN A 207 18.35 -16.19 3.41
N PHE A 208 17.88 -15.71 2.26
CA PHE A 208 17.99 -14.30 1.87
C PHE A 208 17.07 -13.42 2.70
N ASP A 209 15.85 -13.87 2.96
CA ASP A 209 14.90 -13.22 3.87
C ASP A 209 15.50 -13.07 5.27
N ALA A 210 16.03 -14.16 5.83
CA ALA A 210 16.70 -14.13 7.14
C ALA A 210 17.90 -13.14 7.21
N LEU A 211 18.57 -12.87 6.09
CA LEU A 211 19.62 -11.85 6.03
C LEU A 211 19.03 -10.43 6.12
N VAL A 212 17.94 -10.17 5.40
CA VAL A 212 17.23 -8.90 5.44
C VAL A 212 16.65 -8.67 6.84
N ALA A 213 15.99 -9.67 7.43
CA ALA A 213 15.50 -9.61 8.80
C ALA A 213 16.62 -9.32 9.82
N GLU A 214 17.81 -9.92 9.68
CA GLU A 214 18.96 -9.62 10.56
C GLU A 214 19.46 -8.17 10.40
N MET A 215 19.46 -7.65 9.17
CA MET A 215 19.79 -6.26 8.88
C MET A 215 18.76 -5.29 9.49
N ASN A 216 17.47 -5.56 9.28
CA ASN A 216 16.33 -4.80 9.80
C ASN A 216 16.38 -4.75 11.33
N ALA A 217 16.57 -5.90 12.00
CA ALA A 217 16.71 -5.98 13.45
C ALA A 217 17.92 -5.20 13.98
N GLU A 218 19.04 -5.16 13.25
CA GLU A 218 20.20 -4.35 13.62
C GLU A 218 19.92 -2.85 13.48
N ILE A 219 19.21 -2.43 12.43
CA ILE A 219 18.76 -1.04 12.26
C ILE A 219 17.84 -0.63 13.41
N GLU A 220 16.83 -1.43 13.74
CA GLU A 220 15.91 -1.20 14.86
C GLU A 220 16.68 -1.05 16.18
N ALA A 221 17.61 -1.98 16.47
CA ALA A 221 18.43 -1.93 17.67
C ALA A 221 19.28 -0.65 17.75
N GLN A 222 19.80 -0.18 16.62
CA GLN A 222 20.56 1.07 16.55
C GLN A 222 19.67 2.31 16.69
N VAL A 223 18.44 2.30 16.14
CA VAL A 223 17.43 3.35 16.36
C VAL A 223 17.12 3.46 17.86
N ALA A 224 16.85 2.34 18.54
CA ALA A 224 16.60 2.32 19.97
C ALA A 224 17.79 2.90 20.78
N ALA A 225 19.02 2.53 20.41
CA ALA A 225 20.22 3.07 21.04
C ALA A 225 20.42 4.58 20.79
N LEU A 226 20.02 5.07 19.62
CA LEU A 226 20.06 6.51 19.28
C LEU A 226 19.03 7.27 20.13
N ASN A 227 17.79 6.80 20.22
CA ASN A 227 16.75 7.40 21.07
C ASN A 227 17.17 7.44 22.54
N ASP A 228 17.77 6.37 23.07
CA ASP A 228 18.37 6.34 24.41
C ASP A 228 19.41 7.46 24.61
N SER A 229 20.22 7.72 23.58
CA SER A 229 21.23 8.79 23.60
C SER A 229 20.63 10.21 23.54
N LEU A 230 19.43 10.33 22.94
CA LEU A 230 18.67 11.57 22.79
C LEU A 230 17.75 11.88 23.98
N GLY A 231 17.76 11.05 25.01
CA GLY A 231 16.99 11.25 26.25
C GLY A 231 15.92 10.19 26.52
N GLY A 232 15.84 9.16 25.68
CA GLY A 232 14.89 8.06 25.77
C GLY A 232 13.49 8.42 25.23
N ASP A 233 13.42 9.45 24.39
CA ASP A 233 12.19 9.83 23.68
C ASP A 233 12.12 9.05 22.38
N THR A 234 11.17 8.12 22.27
CA THR A 234 10.98 7.24 21.10
C THR A 234 10.35 7.97 19.92
N ASP A 235 9.77 9.14 20.17
CA ASP A 235 9.02 9.87 19.14
C ASP A 235 9.97 10.66 18.21
N VAL A 236 11.27 10.70 18.52
CA VAL A 236 12.30 11.42 17.75
C VAL A 236 12.80 10.58 16.57
N VAL A 237 13.02 9.29 16.77
CA VAL A 237 13.35 8.35 15.69
C VAL A 237 12.41 7.16 15.74
N LEU A 238 11.49 7.10 14.79
CA LEU A 238 10.54 6.01 14.65
C LEU A 238 11.15 4.94 13.72
N TYR A 239 11.08 3.68 14.14
CA TYR A 239 11.35 2.54 13.26
C TYR A 239 10.01 1.93 12.87
N ILE A 240 9.76 1.81 11.57
CA ILE A 240 8.57 1.16 11.02
C ILE A 240 8.99 -0.15 10.41
N ASP A 241 8.44 -1.23 10.96
CA ASP A 241 8.70 -2.57 10.45
C ASP A 241 7.74 -2.90 9.32
N PHE A 242 8.20 -2.72 8.08
CA PHE A 242 7.47 -3.02 6.85
C PHE A 242 7.12 -4.50 6.74
N GLU A 243 7.82 -5.40 7.44
CA GLU A 243 7.49 -6.84 7.46
C GLU A 243 6.04 -7.05 7.91
N GLN A 244 5.52 -6.21 8.81
CA GLN A 244 4.11 -6.25 9.22
C GLN A 244 3.14 -6.09 8.05
N LEU A 245 3.45 -5.23 7.08
CA LEU A 245 2.61 -5.03 5.89
C LEU A 245 2.84 -6.13 4.85
N SER A 246 4.10 -6.48 4.58
CA SER A 246 4.39 -7.52 3.59
C SER A 246 3.84 -8.88 4.01
N ASP A 247 3.85 -9.19 5.31
CA ASP A 247 3.24 -10.42 5.85
C ASP A 247 1.72 -10.40 5.71
N ALA A 248 1.06 -9.25 5.90
CA ALA A 248 -0.39 -9.13 5.75
C ALA A 248 -0.80 -9.36 4.28
N LEU A 249 -0.05 -8.76 3.35
CA LEU A 249 -0.25 -8.95 1.91
C LEU A 249 0.07 -10.40 1.47
N ALA A 250 1.03 -11.06 2.12
CA ALA A 250 1.39 -12.45 1.83
C ALA A 250 0.40 -13.47 2.41
N ASP A 251 -0.21 -13.15 3.55
CA ASP A 251 -1.28 -13.95 4.17
C ASP A 251 -2.54 -13.90 3.32
N ASP A 252 -3.08 -12.69 3.11
CA ASP A 252 -4.28 -12.50 2.30
C ASP A 252 -4.28 -11.12 1.62
N ALA A 253 -3.76 -11.09 0.39
CA ALA A 253 -3.82 -9.90 -0.46
C ALA A 253 -5.26 -9.47 -0.81
N SER A 254 -6.23 -10.40 -0.76
CA SER A 254 -7.62 -10.09 -1.14
C SER A 254 -8.34 -9.21 -0.12
N SER A 255 -7.89 -9.23 1.15
CA SER A 255 -8.27 -8.24 2.17
C SER A 255 -7.97 -6.79 1.76
N PHE A 256 -7.10 -6.58 0.78
CA PHE A 256 -6.75 -5.27 0.21
C PHE A 256 -7.19 -5.14 -1.25
N GLY A 257 -8.17 -5.93 -1.70
CA GLY A 257 -8.68 -5.94 -3.08
C GLY A 257 -7.70 -6.46 -4.15
N LEU A 258 -6.51 -6.90 -3.75
CA LEU A 258 -5.48 -7.43 -4.62
C LEU A 258 -5.72 -8.92 -4.90
N VAL A 259 -6.48 -9.23 -5.95
CA VAL A 259 -6.90 -10.60 -6.28
C VAL A 259 -6.09 -11.27 -7.39
N ALA A 260 -5.26 -10.50 -8.12
CA ALA A 260 -4.39 -11.09 -9.14
C ALA A 260 -3.26 -11.92 -8.49
N PRO A 261 -2.78 -12.99 -9.14
CA PRO A 261 -1.63 -13.75 -8.65
C PRO A 261 -0.42 -12.84 -8.36
N SER A 262 0.25 -13.03 -7.22
CA SER A 262 1.36 -12.16 -6.78
C SER A 262 2.58 -12.13 -7.71
N ASN A 263 2.74 -13.14 -8.56
CA ASN A 263 3.86 -13.24 -9.51
C ASN A 263 3.58 -12.62 -10.88
N LEU A 264 2.46 -11.91 -11.02
CA LEU A 264 1.99 -11.32 -12.27
C LEU A 264 2.06 -9.79 -12.15
N THR A 265 2.54 -9.15 -13.21
CA THR A 265 2.91 -7.72 -13.19
C THR A 265 2.28 -6.95 -14.36
N LEU A 266 2.01 -5.66 -14.16
CA LEU A 266 1.34 -4.80 -15.17
C LEU A 266 2.21 -4.51 -16.41
N SER A 267 3.52 -4.37 -16.23
CA SER A 267 4.45 -3.89 -17.27
C SER A 267 4.90 -4.99 -18.24
N GLU A 268 5.00 -6.24 -17.79
CA GLU A 268 5.48 -7.36 -18.61
C GLU A 268 4.33 -8.14 -19.27
N ASP A 269 3.21 -8.29 -18.57
CA ASP A 269 2.10 -9.11 -19.02
C ASP A 269 0.92 -8.25 -19.49
N GLY A 270 1.01 -7.68 -20.69
CA GLY A 270 -0.10 -6.90 -21.29
C GLY A 270 -1.41 -7.69 -21.55
N ALA A 271 -1.47 -8.98 -21.18
CA ALA A 271 -2.69 -9.78 -21.14
C ALA A 271 -3.41 -9.71 -19.79
N VAL A 272 -2.74 -9.26 -18.72
CA VAL A 272 -3.27 -9.04 -17.36
C VAL A 272 -4.45 -8.08 -17.39
N LEU A 273 -4.27 -6.96 -18.09
CA LEU A 273 -5.30 -5.93 -18.28
C LEU A 273 -6.56 -6.44 -19.01
N ALA A 274 -6.58 -7.69 -19.47
CA ALA A 274 -7.78 -8.30 -20.05
C ALA A 274 -8.55 -9.19 -19.07
N GLU A 275 -7.96 -9.53 -17.92
CA GLU A 275 -8.55 -10.42 -16.90
C GLU A 275 -8.72 -9.70 -15.55
N PHE A 276 -7.81 -8.79 -15.20
CA PHE A 276 -7.83 -8.03 -13.95
C PHE A 276 -7.82 -6.53 -14.22
N ASP A 277 -8.46 -5.79 -13.32
CA ASP A 277 -8.29 -4.34 -13.19
C ASP A 277 -6.87 -4.04 -12.64
N ASP A 278 -6.28 -2.88 -12.94
CA ASP A 278 -4.91 -2.59 -12.49
C ASP A 278 -4.81 -2.42 -10.98
N ASP A 279 -5.88 -2.00 -10.32
CA ASP A 279 -5.95 -1.92 -8.85
C ASP A 279 -6.06 -3.28 -8.17
N GLN A 280 -6.21 -4.37 -8.93
CA GLN A 280 -6.20 -5.74 -8.42
C GLN A 280 -4.83 -6.40 -8.48
N VAL A 281 -3.83 -5.72 -9.04
CA VAL A 281 -2.50 -6.25 -9.30
C VAL A 281 -1.53 -5.60 -8.33
N MET A 282 -0.82 -6.40 -7.55
CA MET A 282 0.08 -5.91 -6.50
C MET A 282 1.34 -5.22 -7.05
N PHE A 283 1.82 -5.65 -8.22
CA PHE A 283 3.10 -5.22 -8.76
C PHE A 283 3.01 -4.64 -10.17
N TRP A 284 3.68 -3.52 -10.39
CA TRP A 284 3.83 -2.92 -11.71
C TRP A 284 4.90 -3.64 -12.54
N ASP A 285 6.04 -3.96 -11.93
CA ASP A 285 7.08 -4.81 -12.50
C ASP A 285 7.60 -5.80 -11.44
N ASP A 286 8.65 -6.57 -11.75
CA ASP A 286 9.15 -7.61 -10.87
C ASP A 286 9.68 -7.13 -9.49
N LEU A 287 9.88 -5.81 -9.31
CA LEU A 287 10.44 -5.21 -8.09
C LEU A 287 9.61 -4.05 -7.54
N HIS A 288 8.77 -3.42 -8.36
CA HIS A 288 8.10 -2.17 -7.99
C HIS A 288 6.58 -2.38 -7.85
N PRO A 289 5.99 -1.98 -6.72
CA PRO A 289 4.56 -2.06 -6.48
C PRO A 289 3.71 -1.30 -7.51
N SER A 290 2.46 -1.70 -7.66
CA SER A 290 1.44 -0.91 -8.36
C SER A 290 1.05 0.34 -7.57
N GLU A 291 0.31 1.25 -8.21
CA GLU A 291 -0.27 2.44 -7.56
C GLU A 291 -1.17 2.07 -6.38
N ALA A 292 -2.04 1.06 -6.54
CA ALA A 292 -2.88 0.53 -5.46
C ALA A 292 -2.04 0.06 -4.27
N THR A 293 -0.97 -0.70 -4.52
CA THR A 293 -0.09 -1.16 -3.43
C THR A 293 0.69 -0.01 -2.81
N HIS A 294 1.04 1.03 -3.57
CA HIS A 294 1.60 2.26 -3.01
C HIS A 294 0.62 3.01 -2.11
N GLY A 295 -0.68 2.95 -2.37
CA GLY A 295 -1.73 3.47 -1.48
C GLY A 295 -1.75 2.75 -0.14
N ILE A 296 -1.71 1.42 -0.16
CA ILE A 296 -1.65 0.60 1.04
C ILE A 296 -0.39 0.91 1.84
N ILE A 297 0.77 1.03 1.18
CA ILE A 297 2.04 1.43 1.83
C ILE A 297 1.92 2.81 2.48
N ALA A 298 1.26 3.77 1.83
CA ALA A 298 1.03 5.10 2.38
C ALA A 298 0.12 5.06 3.61
N GLY A 299 -1.00 4.33 3.56
CA GLY A 299 -1.92 4.15 4.67
C GLY A 299 -1.25 3.48 5.88
N PHE A 300 -0.55 2.37 5.65
CA PHE A 300 0.23 1.67 6.67
C PHE A 300 1.27 2.57 7.32
N THR A 301 2.06 3.29 6.51
CA THR A 301 3.12 4.14 7.03
C THR A 301 2.55 5.32 7.81
N ALA A 302 1.43 5.89 7.36
CA ALA A 302 0.73 6.95 8.09
C ALA A 302 0.21 6.47 9.46
N ALA A 303 -0.42 5.29 9.50
CA ALA A 303 -0.90 4.68 10.74
C ALA A 303 0.24 4.36 11.72
N ALA A 304 1.37 3.88 11.22
CA ALA A 304 2.55 3.63 12.04
C ALA A 304 3.16 4.93 12.58
N ILE A 305 3.15 6.03 11.81
CA ILE A 305 3.61 7.35 12.26
C ILE A 305 2.69 7.93 13.35
N ASP A 306 1.38 7.71 13.25
CA ASP A 306 0.39 8.20 14.25
C ASP A 306 0.26 7.26 15.48
N ASP A 307 1.05 6.19 15.57
CA ASP A 307 1.00 5.18 16.64
C ASP A 307 -0.40 4.53 16.77
N SER A 308 -1.11 4.36 15.65
CA SER A 308 -2.45 3.77 15.58
C SER A 308 -2.47 2.35 15.01
N LEU A 309 -1.34 1.85 14.51
CA LEU A 309 -1.23 0.51 13.96
C LEU A 309 -1.21 -0.58 15.05
N VAL A 310 -2.00 -1.63 14.85
CA VAL A 310 -2.06 -2.84 15.67
C VAL A 310 -1.92 -4.07 14.76
N ALA A 311 -0.73 -4.68 14.76
CA ALA A 311 -0.49 -5.96 14.11
C ALA A 311 -0.66 -7.11 15.12
N LEU A 312 -1.46 -8.12 14.77
CA LEU A 312 -1.67 -9.33 15.57
C LEU A 312 -0.76 -10.48 15.11
N SER A 313 -1.14 -11.73 15.35
CA SER A 313 -0.36 -12.91 14.94
C SER A 313 -1.14 -13.76 13.94
N ASP A 314 -0.43 -14.60 13.19
CA ASP A 314 -1.00 -15.63 12.29
C ASP A 314 -1.68 -16.81 13.05
N ALA A 315 -2.34 -16.51 14.15
CA ALA A 315 -3.08 -17.46 14.96
C ALA A 315 -4.36 -16.82 15.47
N ALA A 316 -5.39 -17.64 15.70
CA ALA A 316 -6.66 -17.17 16.23
C ALA A 316 -6.49 -16.25 17.47
N ASP A 317 -6.81 -14.97 17.28
CA ASP A 317 -6.60 -13.89 18.22
C ASP A 317 -7.92 -13.27 18.73
N GLU A 318 -7.87 -12.71 19.94
CA GLU A 318 -8.98 -11.95 20.52
C GLU A 318 -8.49 -10.53 20.86
N LEU A 319 -8.92 -9.54 20.08
CA LEU A 319 -8.62 -8.14 20.30
C LEU A 319 -9.82 -7.41 20.90
N SER A 320 -9.57 -6.58 21.92
CA SER A 320 -10.57 -5.62 22.41
C SER A 320 -9.93 -4.28 22.71
N LEU A 321 -10.17 -3.35 21.80
CA LEU A 321 -9.85 -1.96 21.93
C LEU A 321 -10.98 -1.27 22.71
N LEU A 322 -10.62 -0.65 23.84
CA LEU A 322 -11.53 0.10 24.72
C LEU A 322 -11.24 1.61 24.66
N GLY A 323 -10.41 2.01 23.70
CA GLY A 323 -10.01 3.39 23.43
C GLY A 323 -11.12 4.18 22.74
N ALA A 324 -10.82 5.44 22.44
CA ALA A 324 -11.67 6.31 21.62
C ALA A 324 -10.88 6.89 20.44
N ASP A 325 -9.73 6.29 20.14
CA ASP A 325 -8.76 6.74 19.15
C ASP A 325 -8.85 5.77 17.98
N ALA A 326 -8.80 6.30 16.76
CA ALA A 326 -8.77 5.52 15.54
C ALA A 326 -7.57 4.57 15.53
N SER A 327 -7.80 3.34 15.07
CA SER A 327 -6.79 2.27 14.99
C SER A 327 -6.81 1.64 13.61
N VAL A 328 -5.65 1.17 13.15
CA VAL A 328 -5.53 0.32 11.96
C VAL A 328 -5.10 -1.07 12.42
N VAL A 329 -5.90 -2.09 12.17
CA VAL A 329 -5.68 -3.45 12.66
C VAL A 329 -5.41 -4.41 11.51
N PHE A 330 -4.30 -5.14 11.59
CA PHE A 330 -4.03 -6.32 10.75
C PHE A 330 -4.11 -7.57 11.63
N ALA A 331 -5.10 -8.44 11.35
CA ALA A 331 -5.30 -9.67 12.10
C ALA A 331 -4.46 -10.85 11.57
N TYR A 332 -4.14 -10.86 10.27
CA TYR A 332 -3.41 -11.94 9.59
C TYR A 332 -4.23 -13.24 9.55
N GLY A 333 -3.57 -14.39 9.47
CA GLY A 333 -4.26 -15.66 9.45
C GLY A 333 -4.79 -16.05 10.82
N GLY A 334 -5.94 -16.70 10.86
CA GLY A 334 -6.57 -16.90 12.16
C GLY A 334 -8.02 -17.31 12.07
N GLY A 335 -8.78 -16.83 13.03
CA GLY A 335 -10.20 -17.06 13.18
C GLY A 335 -10.57 -16.16 14.33
N ASP A 336 -10.48 -14.87 14.03
CA ASP A 336 -10.19 -13.82 14.96
C ASP A 336 -11.47 -13.17 15.46
N THR A 337 -11.35 -12.51 16.59
CA THR A 337 -12.46 -11.72 17.13
C THR A 337 -11.95 -10.34 17.46
N LEU A 338 -12.35 -9.37 16.65
CA LEU A 338 -11.91 -7.99 16.72
C LEU A 338 -13.03 -7.08 17.22
N LEU A 339 -12.77 -6.39 18.33
CA LEU A 339 -13.68 -5.41 18.93
C LEU A 339 -12.98 -4.04 18.95
N LEU A 340 -13.27 -3.16 17.99
CA LEU A 340 -12.49 -1.93 17.72
C LEU A 340 -12.88 -0.74 18.62
N GLY A 341 -14.16 -0.66 18.99
CA GLY A 341 -14.60 0.04 20.18
C GLY A 341 -15.08 1.46 19.93
N SER A 342 -14.21 2.44 19.77
CA SER A 342 -14.64 3.80 19.42
C SER A 342 -13.52 4.51 18.69
N GLY A 343 -13.86 5.30 17.69
CA GLY A 343 -12.87 5.84 16.75
C GLY A 343 -13.34 5.49 15.34
N ASP A 344 -12.79 6.16 14.33
CA ASP A 344 -13.01 5.76 12.94
C ASP A 344 -11.91 4.72 12.66
N ASP A 345 -12.19 3.44 12.88
CA ASP A 345 -11.21 2.36 12.88
C ASP A 345 -11.13 1.66 11.51
N ILE A 346 -9.97 1.12 11.17
CA ILE A 346 -9.75 0.29 9.98
C ILE A 346 -9.31 -1.09 10.45
N ALA A 347 -9.93 -2.15 9.96
CA ALA A 347 -9.54 -3.52 10.31
C ALA A 347 -9.59 -4.46 9.11
N PHE A 348 -8.54 -5.24 8.98
CA PHE A 348 -8.40 -6.33 8.01
C PHE A 348 -8.36 -7.64 8.78
N GLY A 349 -9.36 -8.49 8.58
CA GLY A 349 -9.43 -9.83 9.14
C GLY A 349 -8.26 -10.67 8.65
N GLY A 350 -8.10 -10.80 7.33
CA GLY A 350 -7.02 -11.58 6.73
C GLY A 350 -7.52 -12.95 6.34
N SER A 351 -6.70 -13.99 6.52
CA SER A 351 -7.13 -15.35 6.23
C SER A 351 -7.85 -16.03 7.40
N GLY A 352 -8.98 -16.68 7.13
CA GLY A 352 -9.72 -17.48 8.10
C GLY A 352 -10.98 -16.79 8.61
N GLY A 353 -11.95 -17.60 9.08
CA GLY A 353 -13.28 -17.07 9.41
C GLY A 353 -13.31 -16.18 10.67
N ASP A 354 -13.43 -14.88 10.47
CA ASP A 354 -13.28 -13.80 11.43
C ASP A 354 -14.62 -13.20 11.90
N GLU A 355 -14.60 -12.59 13.09
CA GLU A 355 -15.69 -11.78 13.63
C GLU A 355 -15.19 -10.38 13.98
N VAL A 356 -15.52 -9.40 13.12
CA VAL A 356 -15.10 -8.00 13.29
C VAL A 356 -16.28 -7.12 13.69
N ILE A 357 -16.12 -6.32 14.74
CA ILE A 357 -17.15 -5.40 15.25
C ILE A 357 -16.53 -4.02 15.48
N GLY A 358 -16.95 -3.04 14.67
CA GLY A 358 -16.48 -1.64 14.71
C GLY A 358 -16.89 -0.89 15.98
N TYR A 359 -18.19 -0.90 16.30
CA TYR A 359 -18.86 -0.24 17.45
C TYR A 359 -19.30 1.20 17.25
N GLN A 360 -18.41 2.19 17.31
CA GLN A 360 -18.77 3.62 17.31
C GLN A 360 -17.74 4.41 16.51
N GLY A 361 -18.19 5.13 15.50
CA GLY A 361 -17.32 5.84 14.57
C GLY A 361 -17.60 5.33 13.18
N ASP A 362 -17.06 6.00 12.17
CA ASP A 362 -17.24 5.61 10.77
C ASP A 362 -16.12 4.61 10.43
N ASP A 363 -16.38 3.31 10.61
CA ASP A 363 -15.36 2.25 10.56
C ASP A 363 -15.21 1.66 9.14
N GLN A 364 -14.02 1.16 8.79
CA GLN A 364 -13.75 0.42 7.56
C GLN A 364 -13.29 -1.01 7.88
N LEU A 365 -14.07 -1.99 7.50
CA LEU A 365 -13.89 -3.38 7.91
C LEU A 365 -13.79 -4.28 6.68
N SER A 366 -12.69 -5.01 6.54
CA SER A 366 -12.53 -6.11 5.57
C SER A 366 -12.52 -7.45 6.29
N GLY A 367 -13.30 -8.40 5.78
CA GLY A 367 -13.27 -9.81 6.21
C GLY A 367 -12.00 -10.48 5.70
N GLY A 368 -11.85 -10.50 4.38
CA GLY A 368 -10.69 -11.10 3.73
C GLY A 368 -11.08 -12.40 3.06
N SER A 369 -10.47 -13.51 3.47
CA SER A 369 -10.75 -14.83 2.89
C SER A 369 -11.32 -15.80 3.92
N ASP A 370 -12.13 -16.75 3.45
CA ASP A 370 -13.02 -17.60 4.25
C ASP A 370 -14.25 -16.83 4.78
N ALA A 371 -15.21 -17.57 5.34
CA ALA A 371 -16.52 -17.01 5.71
C ALA A 371 -16.49 -16.16 7.00
N ASP A 372 -16.79 -14.87 6.87
CA ASP A 372 -16.62 -13.84 7.89
C ASP A 372 -17.94 -13.25 8.42
N VAL A 373 -17.81 -12.51 9.52
CA VAL A 373 -18.92 -11.80 10.16
C VAL A 373 -18.53 -10.38 10.54
N LEU A 374 -18.96 -9.41 9.73
CA LEU A 374 -18.66 -7.98 9.95
C LEU A 374 -19.86 -7.21 10.48
N ARG A 375 -19.63 -6.34 11.47
CA ARG A 375 -20.67 -5.47 12.05
C ARG A 375 -20.15 -4.07 12.35
N GLY A 376 -20.59 -3.09 11.56
CA GLY A 376 -20.23 -1.67 11.75
C GLY A 376 -20.73 -1.11 13.09
N ARG A 377 -22.05 -1.22 13.34
CA ARG A 377 -22.79 -0.81 14.56
C ARG A 377 -23.30 0.62 14.55
N MET A 378 -22.49 1.62 14.90
CA MET A 378 -22.91 3.02 14.98
C MET A 378 -21.92 3.88 14.22
N GLY A 379 -22.36 4.49 13.13
CA GLY A 379 -21.49 5.24 12.24
C GLY A 379 -21.92 5.03 10.80
N GLY A 380 -21.36 5.77 9.85
CA GLY A 380 -21.43 5.40 8.44
C GLY A 380 -20.26 4.50 8.11
N ASP A 381 -20.46 3.19 8.22
CA ASP A 381 -19.39 2.20 8.13
C ASP A 381 -19.19 1.71 6.69
N VAL A 382 -17.97 1.37 6.30
CA VAL A 382 -17.64 0.63 5.06
C VAL A 382 -17.32 -0.80 5.42
N LEU A 383 -18.07 -1.76 4.89
CA LEU A 383 -17.87 -3.20 5.14
C LEU A 383 -17.59 -3.89 3.81
N ASP A 384 -16.47 -4.59 3.70
CA ASP A 384 -16.12 -5.47 2.60
C ASP A 384 -16.05 -6.92 3.09
N GLY A 385 -16.92 -7.79 2.56
CA GLY A 385 -16.92 -9.21 2.88
C GLY A 385 -15.64 -9.92 2.45
N GLY A 386 -15.12 -9.60 1.25
CA GLY A 386 -14.00 -10.30 0.66
C GLY A 386 -14.43 -11.56 -0.10
N GLN A 387 -13.90 -12.73 0.25
CA GLN A 387 -14.12 -14.01 -0.45
C GLN A 387 -14.86 -15.02 0.45
N ASP A 388 -15.62 -15.92 -0.17
CA ASP A 388 -16.49 -16.92 0.48
C ASP A 388 -17.77 -16.32 1.10
N ASP A 389 -18.56 -17.13 1.82
CA ASP A 389 -19.94 -16.80 2.21
C ASP A 389 -20.01 -15.94 3.50
N ASP A 390 -20.29 -14.64 3.37
CA ASP A 390 -20.18 -13.66 4.47
C ASP A 390 -21.50 -13.20 5.09
N LEU A 391 -21.39 -12.67 6.32
CA LEU A 391 -22.49 -12.04 7.06
C LEU A 391 -22.18 -10.58 7.43
N LEU A 392 -22.79 -9.64 6.70
CA LEU A 392 -22.49 -8.21 6.79
C LEU A 392 -23.66 -7.41 7.40
N PHE A 393 -23.37 -6.62 8.43
CA PHE A 393 -24.39 -5.82 9.13
C PHE A 393 -23.91 -4.38 9.45
N GLY A 394 -24.27 -3.40 8.62
CA GLY A 394 -23.96 -1.98 8.87
C GLY A 394 -24.57 -1.48 10.18
N SER A 395 -25.85 -1.77 10.41
CA SER A 395 -26.65 -1.50 11.60
C SER A 395 -27.24 -0.09 11.70
N VAL A 396 -26.50 0.94 12.15
CA VAL A 396 -27.05 2.28 12.38
C VAL A 396 -26.10 3.33 11.83
N GLY A 397 -26.60 4.06 10.85
CA GLY A 397 -25.91 5.13 10.13
C GLY A 397 -26.04 4.87 8.64
N ASN A 398 -25.31 5.62 7.82
CA ASN A 398 -25.39 5.47 6.38
C ASN A 398 -24.21 4.62 5.94
N ASP A 399 -24.46 3.31 5.80
CA ASP A 399 -23.40 2.33 5.63
C ASP A 399 -23.14 2.06 4.14
N VAL A 400 -21.90 1.70 3.81
CA VAL A 400 -21.49 1.15 2.51
C VAL A 400 -21.14 -0.31 2.70
N ILE A 401 -21.76 -1.19 1.92
CA ILE A 401 -21.53 -2.63 2.00
C ILE A 401 -21.11 -3.15 0.63
N LEU A 402 -19.87 -3.59 0.53
CA LEU A 402 -19.35 -4.44 -0.53
C LEU A 402 -19.49 -5.87 -0.06
N ASP A 403 -20.31 -6.67 -0.75
CA ASP A 403 -20.58 -8.03 -0.28
C ASP A 403 -19.49 -9.03 -0.64
N GLY A 404 -18.71 -8.75 -1.69
CA GLY A 404 -17.59 -9.59 -2.08
C GLY A 404 -18.00 -10.74 -2.99
N ALA A 405 -17.23 -11.81 -2.97
CA ALA A 405 -17.43 -12.99 -3.79
C ALA A 405 -17.87 -14.17 -2.92
N GLY A 406 -19.12 -14.58 -3.03
CA GLY A 406 -19.64 -15.66 -2.20
C GLY A 406 -21.14 -15.67 -2.25
N SER A 407 -21.79 -16.52 -1.44
CA SER A 407 -23.24 -16.42 -1.19
C SER A 407 -23.50 -15.64 0.08
N ASP A 408 -23.69 -14.34 -0.07
CA ASP A 408 -23.60 -13.41 1.05
C ASP A 408 -24.96 -13.03 1.63
N LEU A 409 -24.94 -12.60 2.88
CA LEU A 409 -26.08 -11.97 3.53
C LEU A 409 -25.67 -10.61 4.08
N ALA A 410 -26.13 -9.56 3.40
CA ALA A 410 -25.86 -8.19 3.75
C ALA A 410 -27.12 -7.45 4.23
N SER A 411 -26.96 -6.60 5.24
CA SER A 411 -28.05 -5.86 5.85
C SER A 411 -27.59 -4.47 6.27
N GLY A 412 -28.12 -3.44 5.62
CA GLY A 412 -27.81 -2.02 5.86
C GLY A 412 -28.27 -1.60 7.25
N GLY A 413 -29.59 -1.57 7.49
CA GLY A 413 -30.10 -1.36 8.85
C GLY A 413 -30.95 -0.11 8.96
N GLN A 414 -30.48 0.85 9.72
CA GLN A 414 -31.13 2.15 9.88
C GLN A 414 -30.22 3.22 9.28
N GLY A 415 -30.70 3.90 8.24
CA GLY A 415 -30.00 5.00 7.59
C GLY A 415 -30.24 4.93 6.09
N ASP A 416 -29.54 5.75 5.33
CA ASP A 416 -29.57 5.68 3.87
C ASP A 416 -28.33 4.89 3.42
N ASP A 417 -28.51 3.60 3.13
CA ASP A 417 -27.40 2.65 2.93
C ASP A 417 -27.07 2.44 1.45
N THR A 418 -25.80 2.14 1.14
CA THR A 418 -25.30 1.85 -0.21
C THR A 418 -24.74 0.43 -0.27
N PHE A 419 -25.27 -0.39 -1.15
CA PHE A 419 -24.74 -1.71 -1.46
C PHE A 419 -23.99 -1.64 -2.77
N ILE A 420 -22.79 -2.22 -2.84
CA ILE A 420 -21.99 -2.35 -4.05
C ILE A 420 -21.82 -3.84 -4.30
N TRP A 421 -22.59 -4.35 -5.25
CA TRP A 421 -22.48 -5.73 -5.72
C TRP A 421 -21.62 -5.75 -6.97
N ILE A 422 -20.53 -6.52 -6.96
CA ILE A 422 -19.65 -6.68 -8.11
C ILE A 422 -19.74 -8.11 -8.62
N GLU A 423 -19.93 -8.27 -9.92
CA GLU A 423 -19.92 -9.60 -10.54
C GLU A 423 -18.64 -10.34 -10.15
N GLU A 424 -18.77 -11.50 -9.49
CA GLU A 424 -17.67 -12.28 -8.91
C GLU A 424 -16.45 -12.43 -9.83
N THR A 425 -16.65 -12.62 -11.12
CA THR A 425 -15.55 -12.80 -12.09
C THR A 425 -14.67 -11.56 -12.25
N LEU A 426 -15.12 -10.39 -11.80
CA LEU A 426 -14.36 -9.14 -11.78
C LEU A 426 -13.57 -8.97 -10.48
N ILE A 427 -13.75 -9.83 -9.47
CA ILE A 427 -13.12 -9.76 -8.15
C ILE A 427 -12.51 -11.11 -7.71
N GLY A 428 -12.09 -11.92 -8.69
CA GLY A 428 -11.40 -13.20 -8.44
C GLY A 428 -12.33 -14.39 -8.12
N GLY A 429 -13.63 -14.17 -8.00
CA GLY A 429 -14.63 -15.20 -7.74
C GLY A 429 -14.98 -16.05 -8.97
N THR A 430 -15.74 -17.14 -8.75
CA THR A 430 -16.02 -18.14 -9.80
C THR A 430 -17.43 -18.05 -10.41
N GLY A 431 -18.28 -17.22 -9.83
CA GLY A 431 -19.64 -16.95 -10.27
C GLY A 431 -20.66 -18.00 -9.82
N GLY A 432 -21.91 -17.57 -9.78
CA GLY A 432 -23.07 -18.45 -9.59
C GLY A 432 -23.51 -18.63 -8.14
N ALA A 433 -23.01 -17.79 -7.24
CA ALA A 433 -23.52 -17.63 -5.91
C ALA A 433 -24.87 -16.86 -5.88
N THR A 434 -25.40 -16.61 -4.69
CA THR A 434 -26.68 -15.89 -4.54
C THR A 434 -26.69 -15.08 -3.25
N ASP A 435 -26.86 -13.78 -3.41
CA ASP A 435 -26.71 -12.80 -2.34
C ASP A 435 -28.05 -12.26 -1.89
N TYR A 436 -28.20 -12.10 -0.58
CA TYR A 436 -29.40 -11.60 0.04
C TYR A 436 -29.16 -10.24 0.66
N LEU A 437 -29.58 -9.20 -0.05
CA LEU A 437 -29.33 -7.81 0.32
C LEU A 437 -30.58 -7.18 0.93
N PHE A 438 -30.49 -6.66 2.16
CA PHE A 438 -31.61 -6.07 2.88
C PHE A 438 -31.31 -4.61 3.27
N GLY A 439 -31.88 -3.63 2.57
CA GLY A 439 -31.70 -2.21 2.90
C GLY A 439 -32.31 -1.85 4.26
N ARG A 440 -33.59 -2.20 4.44
CA ARG A 440 -34.41 -2.02 5.67
C ARG A 440 -34.98 -0.61 5.84
N ASP A 441 -34.59 0.12 6.88
CA ASP A 441 -35.21 1.40 7.26
C ASP A 441 -34.37 2.54 6.68
N GLY A 442 -34.73 3.05 5.51
CA GLY A 442 -33.85 3.97 4.80
C GLY A 442 -34.37 4.48 3.48
N TYR A 443 -33.53 5.26 2.79
CA TYR A 443 -33.48 5.27 1.34
C TYR A 443 -32.21 4.53 0.92
N ASP A 444 -32.38 3.31 0.42
CA ASP A 444 -31.26 2.41 0.16
C ASP A 444 -30.98 2.30 -1.34
N ALA A 445 -29.69 2.31 -1.70
CA ALA A 445 -29.22 2.22 -3.08
C ALA A 445 -28.39 0.95 -3.30
N LEU A 446 -28.61 0.29 -4.44
CA LEU A 446 -27.80 -0.84 -4.89
C LEU A 446 -27.06 -0.49 -6.19
N TYR A 447 -25.74 -0.48 -6.15
CA TYR A 447 -24.87 -0.44 -7.31
C TYR A 447 -24.57 -1.87 -7.74
N VAL A 448 -24.78 -2.18 -9.02
CA VAL A 448 -24.52 -3.49 -9.62
C VAL A 448 -23.48 -3.29 -10.71
N VAL A 449 -22.28 -3.81 -10.49
CA VAL A 449 -21.14 -3.68 -11.40
C VAL A 449 -21.01 -4.96 -12.20
N LEU A 450 -21.13 -4.85 -13.52
CA LEU A 450 -21.17 -5.98 -14.45
C LEU A 450 -20.08 -5.87 -15.49
N SER A 451 -19.58 -7.03 -15.93
CA SER A 451 -18.79 -7.13 -17.15
C SER A 451 -19.58 -6.65 -18.37
N ASP A 452 -18.89 -6.28 -19.46
CA ASP A 452 -19.52 -5.88 -20.72
C ASP A 452 -20.56 -6.91 -21.23
N GLU A 453 -20.28 -8.20 -21.04
CA GLU A 453 -21.17 -9.29 -21.45
C GLU A 453 -22.42 -9.33 -20.56
N SER A 454 -22.24 -9.40 -19.24
CA SER A 454 -23.33 -9.47 -18.26
C SER A 454 -24.19 -8.21 -18.25
N PHE A 455 -23.61 -7.04 -18.49
CA PHE A 455 -24.33 -5.77 -18.62
C PHE A 455 -25.32 -5.80 -19.80
N ALA A 456 -24.88 -6.32 -20.96
CA ALA A 456 -25.74 -6.46 -22.13
C ALA A 456 -26.88 -7.46 -21.87
N GLU A 457 -26.59 -8.59 -21.22
CA GLU A 457 -27.60 -9.60 -20.86
C GLU A 457 -28.63 -9.05 -19.86
N TYR A 458 -28.17 -8.33 -18.83
CA TYR A 458 -29.04 -7.68 -17.86
C TYR A 458 -29.99 -6.67 -18.53
N ALA A 459 -29.48 -5.83 -19.45
CA ALA A 459 -30.28 -4.85 -20.16
C ALA A 459 -31.41 -5.51 -20.99
N GLU A 460 -31.14 -6.69 -21.59
CA GLU A 460 -32.16 -7.47 -22.29
C GLU A 460 -33.20 -8.07 -21.32
N ALA A 461 -32.75 -8.62 -20.19
CA ALA A 461 -33.61 -9.20 -19.16
C ALA A 461 -34.54 -8.13 -18.53
N LEU A 462 -34.01 -6.96 -18.19
CA LEU A 462 -34.76 -5.83 -17.63
C LEU A 462 -35.90 -5.38 -18.54
N ALA A 463 -35.69 -5.40 -19.86
CA ALA A 463 -36.71 -5.05 -20.85
C ALA A 463 -37.82 -6.11 -20.99
N GLY A 464 -37.54 -7.36 -20.64
CA GLY A 464 -38.43 -8.51 -20.81
C GLY A 464 -39.20 -8.92 -19.56
N GLU A 465 -38.51 -9.07 -18.44
CA GLU A 465 -39.00 -9.76 -17.24
C GLU A 465 -39.25 -8.80 -16.06
N GLY A 466 -38.54 -7.67 -16.01
CA GLY A 466 -38.60 -6.70 -14.92
C GLY A 466 -37.31 -6.68 -14.10
N GLN A 467 -37.19 -5.71 -13.19
CA GLN A 467 -35.95 -5.50 -12.44
C GLN A 467 -35.64 -6.61 -11.45
N ALA A 468 -36.64 -7.11 -10.72
CA ALA A 468 -36.44 -8.17 -9.72
C ALA A 468 -35.99 -9.48 -10.38
N GLU A 469 -36.64 -9.88 -11.48
CA GLU A 469 -36.26 -11.06 -12.24
C GLU A 469 -34.88 -10.91 -12.90
N ALA A 470 -34.54 -9.72 -13.40
CA ALA A 470 -33.22 -9.44 -13.96
C ALA A 470 -32.10 -9.51 -12.92
N LEU A 471 -32.34 -9.01 -11.70
CA LEU A 471 -31.40 -9.13 -10.57
C LEU A 471 -31.26 -10.58 -10.09
N SER A 472 -32.37 -11.31 -9.94
CA SER A 472 -32.35 -12.72 -9.53
C SER A 472 -31.61 -13.61 -10.55
N ALA A 473 -31.62 -13.25 -11.83
CA ALA A 473 -30.84 -13.93 -12.86
C ALA A 473 -29.31 -13.75 -12.69
N LEU A 474 -28.88 -12.67 -12.03
CA LEU A 474 -27.49 -12.43 -11.64
C LEU A 474 -27.13 -13.06 -10.29
N GLY A 475 -28.09 -13.66 -9.58
CA GLY A 475 -27.89 -14.15 -8.21
C GLY A 475 -28.30 -13.16 -7.12
N ILE A 476 -28.85 -12.00 -7.47
CA ILE A 476 -29.12 -10.94 -6.48
C ILE A 476 -30.59 -11.00 -6.00
N GLU A 477 -30.79 -11.29 -4.72
CA GLU A 477 -32.07 -11.24 -4.02
C GLU A 477 -32.15 -10.01 -3.12
N ALA A 478 -32.43 -8.84 -3.72
CA ALA A 478 -32.47 -7.55 -3.02
C ALA A 478 -33.87 -7.17 -2.49
N TYR A 479 -33.93 -6.70 -1.25
CA TYR A 479 -35.15 -6.31 -0.54
C TYR A 479 -35.02 -4.93 0.08
N GLY A 480 -35.99 -4.06 -0.23
CA GLY A 480 -36.04 -2.71 0.34
C GLY A 480 -35.02 -1.76 -0.27
N MET A 481 -34.70 -1.92 -1.56
CA MET A 481 -33.89 -0.93 -2.31
C MET A 481 -34.82 0.08 -2.97
N GLU A 482 -34.60 1.37 -2.71
CA GLU A 482 -35.29 2.48 -3.37
C GLU A 482 -34.66 2.83 -4.72
N GLU A 483 -33.36 2.59 -4.86
CA GLU A 483 -32.57 2.88 -6.04
C GLU A 483 -31.70 1.69 -6.44
N VAL A 484 -31.59 1.45 -7.74
CA VAL A 484 -30.65 0.47 -8.29
C VAL A 484 -29.97 1.10 -9.50
N ILE A 485 -28.66 1.10 -9.48
CA ILE A 485 -27.78 1.69 -10.48
C ILE A 485 -26.94 0.55 -11.03
N VAL A 486 -26.94 0.36 -12.35
CA VAL A 486 -26.17 -0.71 -12.99
C VAL A 486 -25.07 -0.07 -13.79
N LEU A 487 -23.85 -0.53 -13.56
CA LEU A 487 -22.60 -0.02 -14.10
C LEU A 487 -21.94 -1.08 -14.99
N GLU A 488 -21.24 -0.62 -16.02
CA GLU A 488 -20.51 -1.44 -16.98
C GLU A 488 -19.02 -1.31 -16.68
N GLY A 489 -18.40 -2.38 -16.17
CA GLY A 489 -17.01 -2.45 -15.71
C GLY A 489 -16.75 -1.80 -14.35
N ARG A 490 -15.66 -2.22 -13.68
CA ARG A 490 -15.26 -1.69 -12.35
C ARG A 490 -14.91 -0.20 -12.39
N VAL A 491 -14.18 0.25 -13.42
CA VAL A 491 -13.86 1.68 -13.65
C VAL A 491 -15.09 2.62 -13.61
N ALA A 492 -16.30 2.11 -13.84
CA ALA A 492 -17.50 2.93 -13.72
C ALA A 492 -17.85 3.31 -12.26
N LEU A 493 -17.25 2.64 -11.26
CA LEU A 493 -17.38 2.97 -9.84
C LEU A 493 -16.75 4.32 -9.47
N ASP A 494 -15.86 4.86 -10.31
CA ASP A 494 -15.31 6.22 -10.18
C ASP A 494 -16.37 7.33 -10.04
N VAL A 495 -17.62 7.04 -10.39
CA VAL A 495 -18.77 7.91 -10.06
C VAL A 495 -18.86 8.23 -8.56
N LEU A 496 -18.29 7.39 -7.71
CA LEU A 496 -18.23 7.53 -6.24
C LEU A 496 -16.93 8.19 -5.75
N SER A 497 -15.94 8.47 -6.61
CA SER A 497 -14.63 9.03 -6.22
C SER A 497 -14.69 10.38 -5.49
N ASP A 498 -15.77 11.15 -5.68
CA ASP A 498 -15.99 12.41 -4.95
C ASP A 498 -16.50 12.20 -3.50
N GLN A 499 -16.77 10.95 -3.08
CA GLN A 499 -17.18 10.61 -1.72
C GLN A 499 -15.95 10.42 -0.82
N ASN A 500 -16.00 10.97 0.40
CA ASN A 500 -14.89 10.86 1.34
C ASN A 500 -14.57 9.40 1.72
N TRP A 501 -15.60 8.59 1.96
CA TRP A 501 -15.42 7.17 2.29
C TRP A 501 -14.73 6.41 1.14
N TYR A 502 -15.01 6.79 -0.13
CA TYR A 502 -14.43 6.11 -1.29
C TYR A 502 -12.93 6.35 -1.34
N ALA A 503 -12.48 7.61 -1.24
CA ALA A 503 -11.06 7.92 -1.32
C ALA A 503 -10.23 7.26 -0.21
N GLU A 504 -10.81 7.06 0.97
CA GLU A 504 -10.13 6.37 2.07
C GLU A 504 -10.14 4.84 1.88
N ALA A 505 -11.25 4.28 1.42
CA ALA A 505 -11.39 2.86 1.14
C ALA A 505 -10.51 2.41 -0.05
N ASP A 506 -10.47 3.23 -1.10
CA ASP A 506 -9.64 3.08 -2.30
C ASP A 506 -8.13 3.07 -1.97
N LEU A 507 -7.69 3.98 -1.07
CA LEU A 507 -6.31 3.99 -0.57
C LEU A 507 -5.89 2.66 0.05
N TRP A 508 -6.82 1.99 0.74
CA TRP A 508 -6.62 0.70 1.38
C TRP A 508 -6.93 -0.50 0.46
N GLY A 509 -7.37 -0.25 -0.77
CA GLY A 509 -7.72 -1.27 -1.75
C GLY A 509 -9.08 -1.93 -1.53
N LEU A 510 -9.98 -1.35 -0.73
CA LEU A 510 -11.29 -1.95 -0.41
C LEU A 510 -12.36 -1.79 -1.52
N VAL A 511 -12.16 -0.96 -2.56
CA VAL A 511 -13.22 -0.61 -3.54
C VAL A 511 -12.72 -0.65 -4.97
#